data_AF-A0A7S2V7L7-F1
#
_entry.id   AF-A0A7S2V7L7-F1
#
_cell.length_a   1.000
_cell.length_b   1.000
_cell.length_c   1.000
_cell.angle_alpha   90.00
_cell.angle_beta   90.00
_cell.angle_gamma   90.00
#
_symmetry.space_group_name_H-M   'P 1'
#
loop_
_entity.id
_entity.type
_entity.pdbx_description
1 polymer ?
#
loop_
_entity_poly.entity_id
_entity_poly.type
_entity_poly.pdbx_seq_one_letter_code
_entity_poly.pdbx_strand_id
1 'polypeptide(L)'
;NLLHGGRVKEEQEVDSNSDEESQTEPMLEDIMDAMDKELRTSSLQESFRRFTPQSDTNKDQPEDASEEVDIDLNLVQSILESCTIQQGMPGPASNILHDMG
;
A
#
# COMPACT_ATOMS: atom_id res chain seq x y z
N ASN A 1 2.56 -50.42 39.25
CA ASN A 1 3.71 -49.56 39.59
C ASN A 1 4.21 -48.91 38.32
N LEU A 2 3.71 -47.74 37.92
CA LEU A 2 3.95 -46.40 38.47
C LEU A 2 5.20 -45.74 37.86
N LEU A 3 4.93 -44.73 37.01
CA LEU A 3 5.68 -43.52 36.62
C LEU A 3 7.13 -43.66 36.08
N HIS A 4 7.38 -43.03 34.92
CA HIS A 4 8.06 -41.73 34.75
C HIS A 4 8.40 -41.54 33.25
N GLY A 5 7.65 -40.67 32.55
CA GLY A 5 7.96 -40.27 31.18
C GLY A 5 7.41 -38.87 30.97
N GLY A 6 8.31 -37.93 30.66
CA GLY A 6 8.13 -36.49 30.84
C GLY A 6 6.86 -35.90 30.23
N ARG A 7 6.30 -34.94 30.97
CA ARG A 7 5.40 -33.92 30.45
C ARG A 7 6.18 -33.12 29.39
N VAL A 8 6.12 -33.56 28.15
CA VAL A 8 6.31 -32.68 27.00
C VAL A 8 5.19 -31.65 27.08
N LYS A 9 5.56 -30.39 27.27
CA LYS A 9 4.64 -29.30 26.99
C LYS A 9 4.45 -29.36 25.49
N GLU A 10 3.28 -29.80 25.03
CA GLU A 10 2.83 -29.48 23.68
C GLU A 10 2.78 -27.95 23.64
N GLU A 11 3.82 -27.37 23.04
CA GLU A 11 3.80 -26.02 22.54
C GLU A 11 2.69 -26.02 21.50
N GLN A 12 1.57 -25.42 21.88
CA GLN A 12 0.47 -25.15 20.98
C GLN A 12 1.05 -24.25 19.89
N GLU A 13 1.41 -24.83 18.76
CA GLU A 13 1.70 -24.10 17.53
C GLU A 13 0.45 -23.28 17.22
N VAL A 14 0.55 -21.98 17.48
CA VAL A 14 -0.36 -20.99 16.93
C VAL A 14 -0.08 -20.98 15.43
N ASP A 15 -0.87 -21.77 14.70
CA ASP A 15 -0.97 -21.71 13.25
C ASP A 15 -1.51 -20.32 12.89
N SER A 16 -0.59 -19.37 12.71
CA SER A 16 -0.86 -18.03 12.21
C SER A 16 -1.15 -18.10 10.71
N ASN A 17 -2.21 -18.79 10.35
CA ASN A 17 -2.83 -18.74 9.03
C ASN A 17 -4.31 -18.40 9.21
N SER A 18 -4.54 -17.22 9.77
CA SER A 18 -5.82 -16.53 9.63
C SER A 18 -5.59 -15.50 8.53
N ASP A 19 -5.93 -15.86 7.29
CA ASP A 19 -6.34 -14.93 6.25
C ASP A 19 -7.59 -14.19 6.77
N GLU A 20 -7.38 -13.29 7.74
CA GLU A 20 -8.38 -12.30 8.12
C GLU A 20 -8.45 -11.36 6.91
N GLU A 21 -9.38 -11.66 5.98
CA GLU A 21 -9.93 -10.65 5.09
C GLU A 21 -10.18 -9.43 5.95
N SER A 22 -9.36 -8.38 5.79
CA SER A 22 -9.45 -7.19 6.59
C SER A 22 -10.86 -6.65 6.41
N GLN A 23 -11.74 -6.93 7.38
CA GLN A 23 -13.06 -6.34 7.44
C GLN A 23 -12.78 -4.88 7.76
N THR A 24 -12.48 -4.08 6.72
CA THR A 24 -12.45 -2.63 6.83
C THR A 24 -13.83 -2.26 7.31
N GLU A 25 -13.90 -1.80 8.56
CA GLU A 25 -15.16 -1.39 9.16
C GLU A 25 -15.85 -0.41 8.21
N PRO A 26 -17.15 -0.52 7.97
CA PRO A 26 -17.86 0.31 6.99
C PRO A 26 -17.67 1.81 7.25
N MET A 27 -17.45 2.21 8.52
CA MET A 27 -17.10 3.60 8.86
C MET A 27 -15.71 4.04 8.38
N LEU A 28 -14.73 3.14 8.31
CA LEU A 28 -13.39 3.48 7.84
C LEU A 28 -13.40 3.70 6.32
N GLU A 29 -14.13 2.88 5.57
CA GLU A 29 -14.34 3.06 4.13
C GLU A 29 -14.95 4.43 3.81
N ASP A 30 -16.04 4.79 4.50
CA ASP A 30 -16.69 6.10 4.34
C ASP A 30 -15.73 7.28 4.60
N ILE A 31 -14.81 7.11 5.55
CA ILE A 31 -13.77 8.11 5.85
C ILE A 31 -12.73 8.17 4.73
N MET A 32 -12.30 7.03 4.19
CA MET A 32 -11.36 6.98 3.06
C MET A 32 -11.96 7.66 1.82
N ASP A 33 -13.21 7.36 1.49
CA ASP A 33 -13.94 7.99 0.39
C ASP A 33 -14.06 9.51 0.55
N ALA A 34 -14.39 9.96 1.76
CA ALA A 34 -14.50 11.39 2.06
C ALA A 34 -13.15 12.11 1.90
N MET A 35 -12.05 11.48 2.35
CA MET A 35 -10.70 12.01 2.20
C MET A 35 -10.31 12.09 0.72
N ASP A 36 -10.51 11.03 -0.05
CA ASP A 36 -10.16 11.01 -1.47
C ASP A 36 -10.92 12.08 -2.24
N LYS A 37 -12.21 12.27 -1.95
CA LYS A 37 -13.01 13.34 -2.54
C LYS A 37 -12.46 14.74 -2.22
N GLU A 38 -11.99 14.97 -1.01
CA GLU A 38 -11.35 16.24 -0.63
C GLU A 38 -10.02 16.44 -1.35
N LEU A 39 -9.17 15.40 -1.38
CA LEU A 39 -7.86 15.42 -2.01
C LEU A 39 -7.93 15.68 -3.53
N ARG A 40 -8.96 15.17 -4.23
CA ARG A 40 -9.25 15.44 -5.66
C ARG A 40 -9.48 16.92 -5.96
N THR A 41 -9.82 17.74 -4.97
CA THR A 41 -10.01 19.19 -5.21
C THR A 41 -8.76 20.00 -4.93
N SER A 42 -7.72 19.36 -4.39
CA SER A 42 -6.48 20.01 -3.98
C SER A 42 -5.40 19.92 -5.06
N SER A 43 -4.35 20.75 -4.95
CA SER A 43 -3.18 20.64 -5.81
C SER A 43 -2.36 19.36 -5.59
N LEU A 44 -2.61 18.61 -4.50
CA LEU A 44 -1.91 17.35 -4.22
C LEU A 44 -2.25 16.26 -5.24
N GLN A 45 -3.43 16.33 -5.86
CA GLN A 45 -3.84 15.34 -6.86
C GLN A 45 -2.84 15.24 -8.02
N GLU A 46 -2.17 16.34 -8.37
CA GLU A 46 -1.24 16.45 -9.50
C GLU A 46 0.10 15.76 -9.21
N SER A 47 0.39 15.49 -7.93
CA SER A 47 1.60 14.79 -7.51
C SER A 47 1.55 13.29 -7.81
N PHE A 48 0.36 12.73 -8.01
CA PHE A 48 0.18 11.30 -8.27
C PHE A 48 0.04 10.99 -9.76
N ARG A 49 0.88 10.07 -10.24
CA ARG A 49 0.73 9.46 -11.57
C ARG A 49 -0.42 8.45 -11.55
N ARG A 50 -1.27 8.49 -12.58
CA ARG A 50 -2.42 7.61 -12.74
C ARG A 50 -2.32 6.86 -14.06
N PHE A 51 -2.96 5.71 -14.14
CA PHE A 51 -3.09 5.01 -15.41
C PHE A 51 -3.91 5.86 -16.37
N THR A 52 -3.31 6.25 -17.49
CA THR A 52 -4.07 6.88 -18.57
C THR A 52 -4.90 5.79 -19.26
N PRO A 53 -6.24 5.87 -19.31
CA PRO A 53 -7.00 4.96 -20.14
C PRO A 53 -6.55 5.19 -21.59
N GLN A 54 -6.04 4.14 -22.25
CA GLN A 54 -5.73 4.23 -23.66
C GLN A 54 -7.03 4.55 -24.40
N SER A 55 -7.07 5.72 -25.03
CA SER A 55 -8.23 6.21 -25.76
C SER A 55 -8.44 5.40 -27.03
N ASP A 56 -9.05 4.23 -26.90
CA ASP A 56 -9.73 3.56 -28.00
C ASP A 56 -11.20 3.98 -27.97
N THR A 57 -11.44 5.16 -28.55
CA THR A 57 -12.71 5.55 -29.21
C THR A 57 -13.99 4.91 -28.66
N ASN A 58 -14.37 5.17 -27.40
CA ASN A 58 -15.77 5.03 -26.98
C ASN A 58 -16.06 6.07 -25.92
N LYS A 59 -16.96 6.97 -26.28
CA LYS A 59 -17.23 8.25 -25.63
C LYS A 59 -18.25 8.11 -24.49
N ASP A 60 -18.24 6.98 -23.79
CA ASP A 60 -19.23 6.59 -22.78
C ASP A 60 -18.59 5.71 -21.69
N GLN A 61 -17.41 6.08 -21.18
CA GLN A 61 -16.87 5.47 -19.96
C GLN A 61 -17.09 6.47 -18.81
N PRO A 62 -17.65 6.03 -17.66
CA PRO A 62 -17.87 6.92 -16.54
C PRO A 62 -16.54 7.57 -16.15
N GLU A 63 -16.58 8.86 -15.90
CA GLU A 63 -15.45 9.73 -15.52
C GLU A 63 -14.67 9.20 -14.27
N ASP A 64 -15.20 8.17 -13.60
CA ASP A 64 -14.63 7.45 -12.45
C ASP A 64 -13.60 6.36 -12.84
N ALA A 65 -13.57 5.90 -14.10
CA ALA A 65 -12.69 4.78 -14.51
C ALA A 65 -11.22 5.18 -14.71
N SER A 66 -10.88 6.46 -14.60
CA SER A 66 -9.55 7.03 -14.88
C SER A 66 -8.72 7.39 -13.64
N GLU A 67 -9.07 6.86 -12.47
CA GLU A 67 -8.56 7.38 -11.19
C GLU A 67 -7.61 6.45 -10.43
N GLU A 68 -7.34 5.25 -10.93
CA GLU A 68 -6.40 4.35 -10.26
C GLU A 68 -4.97 4.89 -10.34
N VAL A 69 -4.37 5.07 -9.15
CA VAL A 69 -3.00 5.58 -8.98
C VAL A 69 -2.03 4.47 -9.33
N ASP A 70 -1.03 4.79 -10.15
CA ASP A 70 0.03 3.86 -10.50
C ASP A 70 1.04 3.80 -9.34
N ILE A 71 0.80 2.90 -8.37
CA ILE A 71 1.58 2.81 -7.14
C ILE A 71 3.06 2.58 -7.44
N ASP A 72 3.38 1.71 -8.39
CA ASP A 72 4.75 1.36 -8.76
C ASP A 72 5.49 2.57 -9.32
N LEU A 73 4.88 3.28 -10.28
CA LEU A 73 5.49 4.46 -10.88
C LEU A 73 5.66 5.58 -9.85
N ASN A 74 4.67 5.79 -8.99
CA ASN A 74 4.74 6.80 -7.93
C ASN A 74 5.81 6.45 -6.88
N LEU A 75 5.98 5.17 -6.55
CA LEU A 75 7.03 4.72 -5.65
C LEU A 75 8.42 4.99 -6.25
N VAL A 76 8.63 4.60 -7.51
CA VAL A 76 9.90 4.85 -8.21
C VAL A 76 10.17 6.35 -8.32
N GLN A 77 9.17 7.15 -8.70
CA GLN A 77 9.30 8.60 -8.77
C GLN A 77 9.67 9.19 -7.39
N SER A 78 9.00 8.77 -6.33
CA SER A 78 9.27 9.23 -4.96
C SER A 78 10.68 8.86 -4.49
N ILE A 79 11.17 7.66 -4.82
CA ILE A 79 12.53 7.21 -4.52
C ILE A 79 13.55 8.04 -5.29
N LEU A 80 13.35 8.25 -6.60
CA LEU A 80 14.27 9.02 -7.44
C LEU A 80 14.33 10.49 -7.00
N GLU A 81 13.19 11.12 -6.75
CA GLU A 81 13.13 12.49 -6.23
C GLU A 81 13.85 12.57 -4.88
N SER A 82 13.61 11.63 -3.97
CA SER A 82 14.30 11.56 -2.68
C SER A 82 15.83 11.42 -2.84
N CYS A 83 16.31 10.52 -3.72
CA CYS A 83 17.74 10.35 -4.02
C CYS A 83 18.38 11.61 -4.61
N THR A 84 17.69 12.28 -5.54
CA THR A 84 18.21 13.49 -6.19
C THR A 84 18.29 14.66 -5.22
N ILE A 85 17.30 14.84 -4.33
CA ILE A 85 17.29 15.89 -3.30
C ILE A 85 18.43 15.69 -2.30
N GLN A 86 18.68 14.44 -1.89
CA GLN A 86 19.75 14.13 -0.95
C GLN A 86 21.14 14.17 -1.59
N GLN A 87 21.25 14.34 -2.91
CA GLN A 87 22.54 14.36 -3.63
C GLN A 87 23.43 13.15 -3.32
N GLY A 88 22.82 11.98 -3.07
CA GLY A 88 23.53 10.76 -2.67
C GLY A 88 23.94 10.68 -1.20
N MET A 89 23.48 11.61 -0.34
CA MET A 89 23.57 11.46 1.10
C MET A 89 22.55 10.42 1.61
N PRO A 90 22.81 9.76 2.76
CA PRO A 90 21.84 8.88 3.39
C PRO A 90 20.56 9.64 3.76
N GLY A 91 19.41 9.00 3.54
CA GLY A 91 18.10 9.51 3.93
C GLY A 91 16.96 8.58 3.51
N PRO A 92 15.71 9.06 3.40
CA PRO A 92 14.51 8.21 3.34
C PRO A 92 14.55 7.11 2.27
N ALA A 93 14.92 7.45 1.03
CA ALA A 93 15.04 6.44 -0.02
C ALA A 93 16.17 5.45 0.24
N SER A 94 17.30 5.91 0.77
CA SER A 94 18.42 5.03 1.14
C SER A 94 18.03 4.06 2.25
N ASN A 95 17.17 4.45 3.19
CA ASN A 95 16.70 3.57 4.26
C ASN A 95 15.78 2.47 3.71
N ILE A 96 14.81 2.83 2.86
CA ILE A 96 13.90 1.87 2.23
C ILE A 96 14.69 0.89 1.35
N LEU A 97 15.60 1.41 0.50
CA LEU A 97 16.41 0.57 -0.37
C LEU A 97 17.37 -0.34 0.41
N HIS A 98 17.92 0.13 1.55
CA HIS A 98 18.77 -0.68 2.40
C HIS A 98 18.02 -1.84 3.05
N ASP A 99 16.77 -1.63 3.46
CA ASP A 99 15.91 -2.70 4.00
C ASP A 99 15.48 -3.69 2.91
N MET A 100 15.50 -3.26 1.64
CA MET A 100 15.22 -4.11 0.47
C MET A 100 16.43 -4.95 0.00
N GLY A 101 17.66 -4.71 0.48
CA GLY A 101 18.84 -5.50 0.08
C GLY A 101 20.20 -5.01 0.58
#